data_AF-A0A8I5R7K3-F1
#
_entry.id   AF-A0A8I5R7K3-F1
#
_cell.length_a   1.000
_cell.length_b   1.000
_cell.length_c   1.000
_cell.angle_alpha   90.00
_cell.angle_beta   90.00
_cell.angle_gamma   90.00
#
_symmetry.space_group_name_H-M   'P 1'
#
loop_
_entity.id
_entity.type
_entity.pdbx_description
1 polymer ?
#
loop_
_entity_poly.entity_id
_entity_poly.type
_entity_poly.pdbx_seq_one_letter_code
_entity_poly.pdbx_strand_id
1 'polypeptide(L)'
;MVVQRHTWGGHGKGCDGSSWCQNHSSPSVPRSVPYPHRWVFLYEKGYQTSSGLISSVSVKLKGLAVTQLPGLGPQVWDVADYVFPAQTQGYCAEHPEGGICKDDSGCTPGKAKRKAQGIRTGKCVAFNDTLKTCEIFGWCPVEVDDDIPRPALLREAENFTLFIKNSISFPRFKVNRRNLVEEVNAAYMKTCLYHKSLHPLCPVFQLGYVVQESGQNFSTLAEKVWGMVPGRRGGLGRRILITAF
;
A
#
# COMPACT_ATOMS: atom_id res chain seq x y z
N MET A 1 -0.15 -10.08 19.57
CA MET A 1 -0.93 -10.36 20.80
C MET A 1 -0.05 -9.98 21.98
N VAL A 2 -0.41 -8.93 22.71
CA VAL A 2 0.27 -8.58 23.97
C VAL A 2 -0.58 -9.19 25.08
N VAL A 3 0.04 -10.04 25.91
CA VAL A 3 -0.64 -10.73 27.01
C VAL A 3 -0.17 -10.09 28.31
N GLN A 4 -1.09 -9.57 29.10
CA GLN A 4 -0.85 -9.21 30.48
C GLN A 4 -1.65 -10.21 31.33
N ARG A 5 -0.95 -11.05 32.11
CA ARG A 5 -1.59 -12.05 32.97
C ARG A 5 -2.07 -11.35 34.25
N HIS A 6 -3.34 -11.49 34.58
CA HIS A 6 -3.82 -11.27 35.94
C HIS A 6 -3.76 -12.61 36.67
N THR A 7 -2.91 -12.71 37.69
CA THR A 7 -2.90 -13.86 38.61
C THR A 7 -4.12 -13.77 39.52
N TRP A 8 -4.95 -14.81 39.55
CA TRP A 8 -5.99 -14.96 40.54
C TRP A 8 -5.34 -15.47 41.84
N GLY A 9 -5.17 -14.56 42.79
CA GLY A 9 -4.65 -14.80 44.13
C GLY A 9 -4.95 -13.57 44.98
N GLY A 10 -5.64 -13.76 46.09
CA GLY A 10 -6.11 -12.68 46.96
C GLY A 10 -5.01 -11.77 47.49
N HIS A 11 -5.41 -10.54 47.83
CA HIS A 11 -4.68 -9.52 48.58
C HIS A 11 -3.20 -9.26 48.21
N GLY A 12 -2.96 -8.10 47.58
CA GLY A 12 -1.80 -7.28 47.90
C GLY A 12 -0.83 -6.95 46.76
N LYS A 13 -0.68 -5.62 46.58
CA LYS A 13 0.46 -4.86 46.05
C LYS A 13 0.67 -4.83 44.53
N GLY A 14 0.68 -3.60 44.02
CA GLY A 14 1.01 -3.25 42.65
C GLY A 14 2.46 -3.51 42.31
N CYS A 15 2.72 -3.68 41.02
CA CYS A 15 4.07 -3.83 40.48
C CYS A 15 4.71 -2.44 40.38
N ASP A 16 5.53 -2.09 41.37
CA ASP A 16 6.55 -1.07 41.24
C ASP A 16 7.76 -1.63 40.48
N GLY A 17 8.56 -0.74 39.91
CA GLY A 17 9.62 -1.04 38.97
C GLY A 17 10.69 -2.02 39.49
N SER A 18 11.38 -2.61 38.51
CA SER A 18 12.54 -3.51 38.62
C SER A 18 12.26 -4.97 38.99
N SER A 19 12.59 -5.84 38.02
CA SER A 19 12.71 -7.31 38.09
C SER A 19 11.42 -8.15 38.06
N TRP A 20 11.45 -9.18 37.20
CA TRP A 20 10.52 -10.32 37.10
C TRP A 20 9.25 -10.17 36.25
N CYS A 21 9.43 -10.28 34.92
CA CYS A 21 8.46 -10.93 34.02
C CYS A 21 9.15 -12.09 33.29
N GLN A 22 9.70 -13.07 34.02
CA GLN A 22 10.14 -14.34 33.45
C GLN A 22 9.29 -15.46 34.05
N ASN A 23 8.20 -15.82 33.37
CA ASN A 23 7.56 -17.14 33.49
C ASN A 23 6.68 -17.38 32.26
N HIS A 24 7.29 -17.99 31.24
CA HIS A 24 6.71 -18.32 29.92
C HIS A 24 5.97 -19.67 29.90
N SER A 25 5.48 -20.19 31.03
CA SER A 25 4.72 -21.44 31.05
C SER A 25 3.27 -21.19 30.63
N SER A 26 2.86 -21.74 29.47
CA SER A 26 1.45 -21.81 29.07
C SER A 26 0.63 -22.53 30.15
N PRO A 27 -0.60 -22.08 30.47
CA PRO A 27 -1.42 -22.79 31.44
C PRO A 27 -1.82 -24.16 30.88
N SER A 28 -1.43 -25.23 31.57
CA SER A 28 -1.88 -26.59 31.28
C SER A 28 -3.16 -26.86 32.06
N VAL A 29 -4.28 -27.08 31.36
CA VAL A 29 -5.55 -27.45 32.01
C VAL A 29 -5.58 -28.98 32.19
N PRO A 30 -5.78 -29.51 33.42
CA PRO A 30 -5.72 -30.95 33.72
C PRO A 30 -6.66 -31.80 32.86
N ARG A 31 -6.31 -33.07 32.66
CA ARG A 31 -7.13 -34.04 31.90
C ARG A 31 -8.48 -34.39 32.54
N SER A 32 -8.73 -33.96 33.77
CA SER A 32 -10.01 -34.10 34.46
C SER A 32 -11.04 -33.04 34.06
N VAL A 33 -10.63 -31.93 33.43
CA VAL A 33 -11.54 -30.83 33.06
C VAL A 33 -12.31 -31.19 31.79
N PRO A 34 -13.65 -31.10 31.75
CA PRO A 34 -14.44 -31.47 30.56
C PRO A 34 -14.01 -30.72 29.29
N TYR A 35 -14.18 -31.36 28.13
CA TYR A 35 -13.76 -30.82 26.83
C TYR A 35 -14.25 -29.38 26.57
N PRO A 36 -15.52 -29.00 26.84
CA PRO A 36 -15.99 -27.64 26.59
C PRO A 36 -15.18 -26.59 27.36
N HIS A 37 -14.86 -26.87 28.63
CA HIS A 37 -14.03 -25.99 29.44
C HIS A 37 -12.59 -25.95 28.93
N ARG A 38 -12.02 -27.09 28.52
CA ARG A 38 -10.69 -27.11 27.92
C ARG A 38 -10.61 -26.36 26.60
N TRP A 39 -11.64 -26.45 25.75
CA TRP A 39 -11.76 -25.68 24.54
C TRP A 39 -11.78 -24.17 24.85
N VAL A 40 -12.67 -23.73 25.75
CA VAL A 40 -12.80 -22.32 26.15
C VAL A 40 -11.50 -21.78 26.76
N PHE A 41 -10.85 -22.53 27.64
CA PHE A 41 -9.66 -22.02 28.32
C PHE A 41 -8.38 -22.19 27.52
N LEU A 42 -8.11 -23.34 26.89
CA LEU A 42 -6.84 -23.57 26.17
C LEU A 42 -6.88 -23.02 24.74
N TYR A 43 -7.94 -23.32 24.00
CA TYR A 43 -8.03 -23.00 22.57
C TYR A 43 -8.50 -21.56 22.35
N GLU A 44 -9.65 -21.20 22.92
CA GLU A 44 -10.20 -19.83 22.82
C GLU A 44 -9.46 -18.83 23.72
N LYS A 45 -8.62 -19.31 24.64
CA LYS A 45 -7.87 -18.49 25.61
C LYS A 45 -8.79 -17.57 26.40
N GLY A 46 -9.96 -18.06 26.84
CA GLY A 46 -10.98 -17.27 27.56
C GLY A 46 -10.51 -16.66 28.89
N TYR A 47 -9.34 -17.07 29.40
CA TYR A 47 -8.68 -16.44 30.55
C TYR A 47 -7.87 -15.16 30.17
N GLN A 48 -7.70 -14.88 28.88
CA GLN A 48 -6.96 -13.71 28.38
C GLN A 48 -7.90 -12.55 28.10
N THR A 49 -7.42 -11.34 28.38
CA THR A 49 -8.09 -10.12 27.98
C THR A 49 -7.58 -9.68 26.60
N SER A 50 -8.46 -9.19 25.74
CA SER A 50 -8.11 -8.65 24.42
C SER A 50 -8.10 -7.11 24.39
N SER A 51 -7.34 -6.55 23.45
CA SER A 51 -7.29 -5.12 23.16
C SER A 51 -7.41 -4.90 21.66
N GLY A 52 -8.04 -3.80 21.28
CA GLY A 52 -7.94 -3.26 19.92
C GLY A 52 -6.49 -2.95 19.55
N LEU A 53 -6.19 -3.08 18.25
CA LEU A 53 -4.91 -2.80 17.62
C LEU A 53 -4.98 -1.46 16.91
N ILE A 54 -4.04 -0.56 17.20
CA ILE A 54 -3.79 0.62 16.37
C ILE A 54 -2.52 0.35 15.59
N SER A 55 -2.55 0.53 14.26
CA SER A 55 -1.41 0.27 13.38
C SER A 55 -1.08 1.50 12.55
N SER A 56 0.21 1.74 12.31
CA SER A 56 0.73 2.72 11.39
C SER A 56 1.75 2.05 10.48
N VAL A 57 1.60 2.24 9.17
CA VAL A 57 2.49 1.67 8.15
C VAL A 57 3.06 2.80 7.33
N SER A 58 4.37 2.74 7.07
CA SER A 58 5.06 3.64 6.16
C SER A 58 5.87 2.80 5.18
N VAL A 59 5.78 3.14 3.90
CA VAL A 59 6.47 2.40 2.83
C VAL A 59 7.44 3.35 2.12
N LYS A 60 8.62 2.85 1.78
CA LYS A 60 9.61 3.56 0.97
C LYS A 60 10.09 2.68 -0.16
N LEU A 61 9.77 3.04 -1.39
CA LEU A 61 10.25 2.37 -2.59
C LEU A 61 11.64 2.93 -2.98
N LYS A 62 12.52 2.04 -3.44
CA LYS A 62 13.84 2.37 -3.97
C LYS A 62 14.10 1.58 -5.24
N GLY A 63 14.56 2.27 -6.28
CA GLY A 63 14.84 1.72 -7.58
C GLY A 63 15.23 2.84 -8.55
N LEU A 64 15.83 2.46 -9.67
CA LEU A 64 16.03 3.31 -10.82
C LEU A 64 15.73 2.45 -12.04
N ALA A 65 15.07 3.02 -13.02
CA ALA A 65 14.85 2.35 -14.29
C ALA A 65 15.38 3.18 -15.46
N VAL A 66 15.89 2.53 -16.49
CA VAL A 66 16.31 3.17 -17.73
C VAL A 66 15.51 2.62 -18.90
N THR A 67 14.87 3.50 -19.67
CA THR A 67 14.11 3.11 -20.85
C THR A 67 14.63 3.83 -22.09
N GLN A 68 14.65 3.16 -23.23
CA GLN A 68 14.98 3.79 -24.52
C GLN A 68 13.68 4.10 -25.26
N LEU A 69 13.33 5.38 -25.34
CA LEU A 69 12.10 5.82 -26.01
C LEU A 69 12.41 6.29 -27.44
N PRO A 70 11.65 5.83 -28.45
CA PRO A 70 11.81 6.30 -29.82
C PRO A 70 11.57 7.81 -29.89
N GLY A 71 12.56 8.55 -30.41
CA GLY A 71 12.52 10.00 -30.56
C GLY A 71 12.94 10.82 -29.32
N LEU A 72 13.11 10.19 -28.15
CA LEU A 72 13.54 10.87 -26.92
C LEU A 72 14.93 10.42 -26.42
N GLY A 73 15.39 9.23 -26.83
CA GLY A 73 16.66 8.66 -26.37
C GLY A 73 16.55 7.97 -25.01
N PRO A 74 17.67 7.76 -24.30
CA PRO A 74 17.68 7.12 -23.00
C PRO A 74 17.07 8.03 -21.93
N GLN A 75 16.06 7.53 -21.22
CA GLN A 75 15.40 8.21 -20.12
C GLN A 75 15.61 7.43 -18.82
N VAL A 76 16.04 8.13 -17.77
CA VAL A 76 16.11 7.60 -16.40
C VAL A 76 14.79 7.93 -15.68
N TRP A 77 14.29 6.96 -14.93
CA TRP A 77 13.09 7.05 -14.10
C TRP A 77 13.50 6.82 -12.64
N ASP A 78 13.24 7.80 -11.79
CA ASP A 78 13.46 7.69 -10.35
C ASP A 78 12.16 7.63 -9.55
N VAL A 79 12.28 7.56 -8.22
CA VAL A 79 11.14 7.44 -7.30
C VAL A 79 10.10 8.55 -7.53
N ALA A 80 10.51 9.77 -7.88
CA ALA A 80 9.58 10.87 -8.15
C ALA A 80 8.83 10.71 -9.49
N ASP A 81 9.34 9.89 -10.41
CA ASP A 81 8.77 9.65 -11.73
C ASP A 81 7.81 8.46 -11.80
N TYR A 82 7.83 7.57 -10.80
CA TYR A 82 6.96 6.37 -10.77
C TYR A 82 6.19 6.17 -9.45
N VAL A 83 6.52 6.88 -8.36
CA VAL A 83 5.71 6.88 -7.13
C VAL A 83 4.82 8.12 -7.12
N PHE A 84 3.56 7.90 -7.47
CA PHE A 84 2.53 8.94 -7.47
C PHE A 84 1.52 8.68 -6.36
N PRO A 85 1.14 9.75 -5.64
CA PRO A 85 -0.11 10.39 -5.98
C PRO A 85 0.19 11.76 -6.60
N ALA A 86 0.19 11.84 -7.93
CA ALA A 86 0.16 13.11 -8.64
C ALA A 86 -1.23 13.40 -9.20
N GLN A 87 -2.24 12.64 -8.75
CA GLN A 87 -3.59 13.14 -8.83
C GLN A 87 -3.82 14.06 -7.65
N THR A 88 -4.12 15.32 -7.94
CA THR A 88 -4.60 16.28 -6.94
C THR A 88 -6.09 16.48 -7.17
N GLN A 89 -6.83 16.77 -6.10
CA GLN A 89 -8.20 17.22 -6.28
C GLN A 89 -8.20 18.54 -7.05
N GLY A 90 -8.90 18.56 -8.17
CA GLY A 90 -8.93 19.71 -9.05
C GLY A 90 -9.93 19.57 -10.18
N TYR A 91 -9.81 20.48 -11.15
CA TYR A 91 -10.63 20.51 -12.34
C TYR A 91 -9.81 20.05 -13.54
N CYS A 92 -10.33 19.08 -14.28
CA CYS A 92 -9.69 18.58 -15.50
C CYS A 92 -10.72 18.05 -16.49
N ALA A 93 -10.29 17.86 -17.73
CA ALA A 93 -11.09 17.25 -18.78
C ALA A 93 -11.32 15.75 -18.46
N GLU A 94 -12.56 15.29 -18.56
CA GLU A 94 -12.94 13.88 -18.44
C GLU A 94 -12.33 13.04 -19.58
N HIS A 95 -12.10 11.76 -19.36
CA HIS A 95 -11.66 10.83 -20.40
C HIS A 95 -12.68 10.77 -21.56
N PRO A 96 -12.27 10.66 -22.84
CA PRO A 96 -13.19 10.62 -23.98
C PRO A 96 -14.27 9.52 -23.91
N GLU A 97 -14.00 8.40 -23.23
CA GLU A 97 -14.99 7.34 -22.95
C GLU A 97 -16.21 7.84 -22.15
N GLY A 98 -16.06 8.89 -21.35
CA GLY A 98 -17.17 9.53 -20.63
C GLY A 98 -18.09 10.33 -21.56
N GLY A 99 -17.65 10.62 -22.78
CA GLY A 99 -18.39 11.35 -23.81
C GLY A 99 -17.68 12.63 -24.24
N ILE A 100 -17.74 12.91 -25.54
CA ILE A 100 -17.20 14.11 -26.19
C ILE A 100 -18.27 15.20 -26.19
N CYS A 101 -17.85 16.45 -26.02
CA CYS A 101 -18.73 17.62 -26.09
C CYS A 101 -18.28 18.59 -27.20
N LYS A 102 -19.21 19.37 -27.74
CA LYS A 102 -18.91 20.46 -28.68
C LYS A 102 -18.91 21.82 -27.99
N ASP A 103 -19.87 22.00 -27.09
CA ASP A 103 -20.10 23.18 -26.26
C ASP A 103 -20.58 22.76 -24.86
N ASP A 104 -20.72 23.73 -23.96
CA ASP A 104 -21.10 23.53 -22.56
C ASP A 104 -22.49 22.89 -22.39
N SER A 105 -23.39 23.04 -23.37
CA SER A 105 -24.74 22.45 -23.29
C SER A 105 -24.71 20.92 -23.34
N GLY A 106 -23.67 20.34 -23.94
CA GLY A 106 -23.42 18.90 -23.95
C GLY A 106 -22.98 18.32 -22.60
N CYS A 107 -22.65 19.18 -21.63
CA CYS A 107 -22.17 18.78 -20.32
C CYS A 107 -23.21 19.12 -19.26
N THR A 108 -23.97 18.12 -18.81
CA THR A 108 -24.91 18.31 -17.70
C THR A 108 -24.17 18.34 -16.36
N PRO A 109 -24.26 19.43 -15.58
CA PRO A 109 -23.63 19.50 -14.27
C PRO A 109 -24.34 18.56 -13.28
N GLY A 110 -23.57 18.00 -12.35
CA GLY A 110 -24.11 17.21 -11.24
C GLY A 110 -23.61 15.77 -11.17
N LYS A 111 -24.39 14.93 -10.47
CA LYS A 111 -23.93 13.70 -9.79
C LYS A 111 -23.13 12.75 -10.67
N ALA A 112 -22.02 12.25 -10.12
CA ALA A 112 -21.20 11.20 -10.72
C ALA A 112 -22.05 9.94 -11.02
N LYS A 113 -22.02 9.48 -12.26
CA LYS A 113 -22.58 8.18 -12.66
C LYS A 113 -21.63 7.06 -12.22
N ARG A 114 -22.10 5.81 -12.19
CA ARG A 114 -21.30 4.64 -11.76
C ARG A 114 -19.94 4.46 -12.46
N LYS A 115 -19.75 5.03 -13.67
CA LYS A 115 -18.51 4.98 -14.45
C LYS A 115 -17.81 6.34 -14.60
N ALA A 116 -18.30 7.39 -13.93
CA ALA A 116 -17.74 8.73 -14.07
C ALA A 116 -16.44 8.84 -13.25
N GLN A 117 -15.43 9.48 -13.83
CA GLN A 117 -14.12 9.73 -13.21
C GLN A 117 -14.15 10.96 -12.26
N GLY A 118 -15.28 11.68 -12.22
CA GLY A 118 -15.51 12.82 -11.33
C GLY A 118 -16.93 13.40 -11.48
N ILE A 119 -17.15 14.56 -10.87
CA ILE A 119 -18.43 15.28 -10.90
C ILE A 119 -18.36 16.35 -11.99
N ARG A 120 -19.25 16.30 -12.98
CA ARG A 120 -19.27 17.28 -14.08
C ARG A 120 -19.61 18.68 -13.57
N THR A 121 -18.82 19.67 -13.98
CA THR A 121 -19.05 21.09 -13.69
C THR A 121 -20.03 21.74 -14.66
N GLY A 122 -20.25 21.12 -15.81
CA GLY A 122 -21.08 21.62 -16.90
C GLY A 122 -20.32 22.38 -17.99
N LYS A 123 -18.98 22.47 -17.90
CA LYS A 123 -18.15 23.10 -18.94
C LYS A 123 -17.60 22.06 -19.92
N CYS A 124 -17.45 22.45 -21.18
CA CYS A 124 -16.80 21.67 -22.23
C CYS A 124 -15.38 22.20 -22.47
N VAL A 125 -14.38 21.42 -22.08
CA VAL A 125 -12.97 21.83 -22.10
C VAL A 125 -12.15 20.96 -23.06
N ALA A 126 -11.03 21.49 -23.54
CA ALA A 126 -10.13 20.72 -24.41
C ALA A 126 -9.46 19.57 -23.62
N PHE A 127 -9.64 18.35 -24.12
CA PHE A 127 -8.91 17.17 -23.65
C PHE A 127 -7.53 17.12 -24.32
N ASN A 128 -7.50 17.25 -25.66
CA ASN A 128 -6.29 17.39 -26.47
C ASN A 128 -6.50 18.46 -27.57
N ASP A 129 -5.54 18.63 -28.48
CA ASP A 129 -5.59 19.64 -29.55
C ASP A 129 -6.83 19.51 -30.47
N THR A 130 -7.43 18.32 -30.53
CA THR A 130 -8.53 17.98 -31.48
C THR A 130 -9.86 17.64 -30.81
N LEU A 131 -9.86 17.25 -29.53
CA LEU A 131 -11.01 16.69 -28.81
C LEU A 131 -11.34 17.53 -27.58
N LYS A 132 -12.64 17.73 -27.35
CA LYS A 132 -13.18 18.37 -26.15
C LYS A 132 -14.07 17.40 -25.36
N THR A 133 -13.95 17.42 -24.04
CA THR A 133 -14.73 16.59 -23.13
C THR A 133 -15.22 17.45 -21.95
N CYS A 134 -16.14 16.91 -21.15
CA CYS A 134 -16.68 17.65 -20.03
C CYS A 134 -15.61 17.86 -18.94
N GLU A 135 -15.58 19.06 -18.36
CA GLU A 135 -14.78 19.32 -17.17
C GLU A 135 -15.42 18.62 -15.95
N ILE A 136 -14.58 17.94 -15.19
CA ILE A 136 -14.95 17.29 -13.94
C ILE A 136 -14.16 17.85 -12.78
N PHE A 137 -14.79 17.87 -11.61
CA PHE A 137 -14.10 17.98 -10.33
C PHE A 137 -13.83 16.57 -9.80
N GLY A 138 -12.56 16.25 -9.59
CA GLY A 138 -12.13 14.90 -9.20
C GLY A 138 -10.63 14.81 -9.01
N TRP A 139 -10.13 13.58 -9.11
CA TRP A 139 -8.70 13.28 -9.06
C TRP A 139 -8.08 13.56 -10.44
N CYS A 140 -7.26 14.61 -10.51
CA CYS A 140 -6.75 15.16 -11.77
C CYS A 140 -5.22 15.14 -11.84
N PRO A 141 -4.61 14.86 -13.01
CA PRO A 141 -5.27 14.54 -14.29
C PRO A 141 -5.92 13.15 -14.29
N VAL A 142 -6.95 12.97 -15.12
CA VAL A 142 -7.60 11.66 -15.32
C VAL A 142 -6.60 10.68 -15.96
N GLU A 143 -6.67 9.42 -15.53
CA GLU A 143 -5.90 8.33 -16.13
C GLU A 143 -6.30 8.12 -17.59
N VAL A 144 -5.31 7.90 -18.47
CA VAL A 144 -5.52 7.67 -19.90
C VAL A 144 -4.89 6.33 -20.23
N ASP A 145 -5.73 5.29 -20.32
CA ASP A 145 -5.32 3.90 -20.51
C ASP A 145 -5.51 3.42 -21.95
N ASP A 146 -5.69 4.34 -22.89
CA ASP A 146 -5.98 4.05 -24.31
C ASP A 146 -4.86 3.21 -24.96
N ASP A 147 -3.60 3.53 -24.67
CA ASP A 147 -2.41 2.88 -25.26
C ASP A 147 -1.40 2.50 -24.18
N ILE A 148 -1.52 1.29 -23.64
CA ILE A 148 -0.55 0.74 -22.67
C ILE A 148 0.59 0.05 -23.44
N PRO A 149 1.87 0.49 -23.28
CA PRO A 149 3.00 -0.12 -23.97
C PRO A 149 3.15 -1.61 -23.64
N ARG A 150 3.40 -2.43 -24.69
CA ARG A 150 3.75 -3.85 -24.57
C ARG A 150 5.10 -4.12 -25.23
N PRO A 151 6.11 -4.61 -24.48
CA PRO A 151 6.08 -4.91 -23.04
C PRO A 151 6.01 -3.63 -22.18
N ALA A 152 5.63 -3.77 -20.91
CA ALA A 152 5.49 -2.65 -19.99
C ALA A 152 6.72 -1.74 -19.97
N LEU A 153 6.54 -0.42 -19.87
CA LEU A 153 7.63 0.54 -19.97
C LEU A 153 8.66 0.40 -18.83
N LEU A 154 8.20 0.19 -17.59
CA LEU A 154 9.06 0.02 -16.40
C LEU A 154 9.24 -1.45 -15.98
N ARG A 155 9.74 -2.30 -16.88
CA ARG A 155 10.02 -3.71 -16.53
C ARG A 155 11.03 -3.85 -15.39
N GLU A 156 12.00 -2.94 -15.33
CA GLU A 156 13.05 -2.94 -14.30
C GLU A 156 12.50 -2.74 -12.89
N ALA A 157 11.25 -2.27 -12.76
CA ALA A 157 10.58 -2.17 -11.48
C ALA A 157 10.43 -3.51 -10.75
N GLU A 158 10.52 -4.66 -11.44
CA GLU A 158 10.57 -5.97 -10.81
C GLU A 158 11.73 -6.10 -9.79
N ASN A 159 12.82 -5.36 -10.03
CA ASN A 159 14.02 -5.36 -9.20
C ASN A 159 14.04 -4.25 -8.14
N PHE A 160 12.98 -3.44 -8.05
CA PHE A 160 12.91 -2.41 -7.02
C PHE A 160 12.65 -3.02 -5.65
N THR A 161 13.02 -2.26 -4.61
CA THR A 161 12.89 -2.68 -3.22
C THR A 161 11.93 -1.79 -2.44
N LEU A 162 10.99 -2.42 -1.74
CA LEU A 162 10.04 -1.81 -0.83
C LEU A 162 10.53 -1.99 0.61
N PHE A 163 10.85 -0.90 1.29
CA PHE A 163 11.03 -0.90 2.73
C PHE A 163 9.71 -0.63 3.45
N ILE A 164 9.25 -1.57 4.27
CA ILE A 164 7.99 -1.48 5.01
C ILE A 164 8.29 -1.30 6.49
N LYS A 165 7.92 -0.15 7.04
CA LYS A 165 7.96 0.11 8.49
C LYS A 165 6.55 -0.02 9.04
N ASN A 166 6.35 -0.96 9.95
CA ASN A 166 5.08 -1.12 10.65
C ASN A 166 5.27 -0.92 12.15
N SER A 167 4.40 -0.10 12.75
CA SER A 167 4.31 0.14 14.18
C SER A 167 2.90 -0.17 14.65
N ILE A 168 2.79 -0.92 15.74
CA ILE A 168 1.52 -1.30 16.36
C ILE A 168 1.48 -0.88 17.82
N SER A 169 0.28 -0.52 18.29
CA SER A 169 0.00 -0.18 19.67
C SER A 169 -1.22 -0.95 20.18
N PHE A 170 -1.13 -1.45 21.41
CA PHE A 170 -2.23 -2.00 22.18
C PHE A 170 -2.50 -1.07 23.37
N PRO A 171 -3.36 -0.04 23.22
CA PRO A 171 -3.53 1.01 24.23
C PRO A 171 -3.94 0.47 25.60
N ARG A 172 -4.81 -0.54 25.63
CA ARG A 172 -5.30 -1.16 26.88
C ARG A 172 -4.16 -1.75 27.72
N PHE A 173 -3.14 -2.31 27.06
CA PHE A 173 -1.98 -2.93 27.72
C PHE A 173 -0.77 -2.00 27.79
N LYS A 174 -0.88 -0.78 27.23
CA LYS A 174 0.22 0.18 27.12
C LYS A 174 1.48 -0.40 26.48
N VAL A 175 1.32 -1.28 25.48
CA VAL A 175 2.43 -1.89 24.76
C VAL A 175 2.47 -1.43 23.31
N ASN A 176 3.66 -0.98 22.91
CA ASN A 176 3.99 -0.60 21.54
C ASN A 176 5.02 -1.58 21.00
N ARG A 177 4.84 -2.01 19.75
CA ARG A 177 5.78 -2.87 19.03
C ARG A 177 5.98 -2.36 17.61
N ARG A 178 7.09 -2.75 17.00
CA ARG A 178 7.41 -2.46 15.60
C ARG A 178 8.00 -3.70 14.94
N ASN A 179 7.92 -3.78 13.62
CA ASN A 179 8.55 -4.87 12.87
C ASN A 179 10.09 -4.79 12.83
N LEU A 180 10.68 -3.66 13.25
CA LEU A 180 12.11 -3.50 13.48
C LEU A 180 12.48 -3.99 14.90
N VAL A 181 12.50 -5.31 15.06
CA VAL A 181 12.90 -6.00 16.30
C VAL A 181 14.40 -5.84 16.55
N GLU A 182 14.88 -6.19 17.75
CA GLU A 182 16.28 -5.93 18.17
C GLU A 182 17.33 -6.55 17.25
N GLU A 183 17.03 -7.71 16.67
CA GLU A 183 17.87 -8.41 15.69
C GLU A 183 18.01 -7.66 14.36
N VAL A 184 17.09 -6.74 14.06
CA VAL A 184 17.09 -5.91 12.84
C VAL A 184 17.86 -4.62 13.10
N ASN A 185 19.18 -4.72 13.05
CA ASN A 185 20.08 -3.58 13.25
C ASN A 185 20.45 -2.87 11.93
N ALA A 186 21.15 -1.73 12.04
CA ALA A 186 21.53 -0.93 10.87
C ALA A 186 22.50 -1.65 9.91
N ALA A 187 23.32 -2.58 10.40
CA ALA A 187 24.22 -3.37 9.56
C ALA A 187 23.43 -4.41 8.74
N TYR A 188 22.51 -5.12 9.39
CA TYR A 188 21.62 -6.08 8.75
C TYR A 188 20.73 -5.42 7.70
N MET A 189 20.14 -4.25 8.00
CA MET A 189 19.28 -3.52 7.07
C MET A 189 19.98 -2.97 5.83
N LYS A 190 21.32 -2.91 5.80
CA LYS A 190 22.06 -2.45 4.60
C LYS A 190 22.06 -3.49 3.49
N THR A 191 22.01 -4.78 3.84
CA THR A 191 22.20 -5.87 2.88
C THR A 191 21.07 -6.88 2.88
N CYS A 192 20.20 -6.88 3.89
CA CYS A 192 19.12 -7.86 3.94
C CYS A 192 18.10 -7.61 2.82
N LEU A 193 17.58 -8.71 2.30
CA LEU A 193 16.40 -8.77 1.46
C LEU A 193 15.49 -9.85 2.02
N TYR A 194 14.20 -9.55 2.16
CA TYR A 194 13.24 -10.46 2.75
C TYR A 194 13.14 -11.76 1.95
N HIS A 195 13.14 -12.87 2.68
CA HIS A 195 12.84 -14.19 2.16
C HIS A 195 12.21 -15.01 3.28
N LYS A 196 11.13 -15.74 3.00
CA LYS A 196 10.34 -16.49 3.99
C LYS A 196 11.17 -17.37 4.92
N SER A 197 12.24 -17.98 4.41
CA SER A 197 13.08 -18.92 5.18
C SER A 197 14.45 -18.37 5.58
N LEU A 198 15.04 -17.48 4.77
CA LEU A 198 16.44 -17.05 4.97
C LEU A 198 16.52 -15.76 5.79
N HIS A 199 15.64 -14.81 5.50
CA HIS A 199 15.61 -13.48 6.11
C HIS A 199 14.18 -13.06 6.50
N PRO A 200 13.47 -13.84 7.33
CA PRO A 200 12.05 -13.61 7.64
C PRO A 200 11.79 -12.30 8.42
N LEU A 201 12.83 -11.72 9.03
CA LEU A 201 12.74 -10.47 9.77
C LEU A 201 13.16 -9.23 8.97
N CYS A 202 13.63 -9.41 7.73
CA CYS A 202 14.06 -8.26 6.93
C CYS A 202 12.83 -7.44 6.47
N PRO A 203 12.79 -6.12 6.72
CA PRO A 203 11.68 -5.27 6.31
C PRO A 203 11.80 -4.75 4.86
N VAL A 204 12.79 -5.22 4.08
CA VAL A 204 13.06 -4.79 2.70
C VAL A 204 12.64 -5.92 1.75
N PHE A 205 11.71 -5.67 0.85
CA PHE A 205 11.12 -6.66 -0.05
C PHE A 205 11.41 -6.30 -1.49
N GLN A 206 11.77 -7.27 -2.33
CA GLN A 206 11.83 -7.04 -3.78
C GLN A 206 10.42 -7.09 -4.38
N LEU A 207 10.09 -6.17 -5.29
CA LEU A 207 8.76 -6.11 -5.91
C LEU A 207 8.40 -7.40 -6.65
N GLY A 208 9.32 -7.93 -7.47
CA GLY A 208 9.14 -9.21 -8.15
C GLY A 208 8.86 -10.37 -7.19
N TYR A 209 9.58 -10.43 -6.07
CA TYR A 209 9.35 -11.43 -5.02
C TYR A 209 7.94 -11.34 -4.42
N VAL A 210 7.47 -10.13 -4.08
CA VAL A 210 6.12 -9.93 -3.54
C VAL A 210 5.04 -10.40 -4.54
N VAL A 211 5.18 -10.03 -5.81
CA VAL A 211 4.24 -10.41 -6.87
C VAL A 211 4.25 -11.93 -7.10
N GLN A 212 5.44 -12.54 -7.15
CA GLN A 212 5.59 -13.99 -7.28
C GLN A 212 4.92 -14.74 -6.11
N GLU A 213 5.10 -14.26 -4.88
CA GLU A 213 4.50 -14.88 -3.69
C GLU A 213 2.96 -14.73 -3.62
N SER A 214 2.39 -13.80 -4.40
CA SER A 214 0.94 -13.70 -4.63
C SER A 214 0.41 -14.66 -5.70
N GLY A 215 1.28 -15.44 -6.36
CA GLY A 215 0.93 -16.33 -7.47
C GLY A 215 0.74 -15.61 -8.81
N GLN A 216 1.21 -14.38 -8.95
CA GLN A 216 1.10 -13.57 -10.16
C GLN A 216 2.46 -13.46 -10.88
N ASN A 217 2.43 -13.11 -12.17
CA ASN A 217 3.64 -12.82 -12.95
C ASN A 217 3.82 -11.30 -13.11
N PHE A 218 4.99 -10.79 -12.74
CA PHE A 218 5.27 -9.35 -12.75
C PHE A 218 5.08 -8.71 -14.12
N SER A 219 5.60 -9.32 -15.19
CA SER A 219 5.48 -8.76 -16.55
C SER A 219 4.02 -8.63 -16.99
N THR A 220 3.19 -9.64 -16.69
CA THR A 220 1.76 -9.60 -17.04
C THR A 220 0.95 -8.62 -16.18
N LEU A 221 1.33 -8.44 -14.92
CA LEU A 221 0.71 -7.47 -14.02
C LEU A 221 1.09 -6.05 -14.45
N ALA A 222 2.36 -5.86 -14.81
CA ALA A 222 2.89 -4.59 -15.25
C ALA A 222 2.18 -4.06 -16.50
N GLU A 223 1.81 -4.93 -17.44
CA GLU A 223 1.08 -4.54 -18.66
C GLU A 223 -0.38 -4.13 -18.43
N LYS A 224 -0.95 -4.42 -17.26
CA LYS A 224 -2.36 -4.08 -16.94
C LYS A 224 -2.50 -2.88 -16.02
N VAL A 225 -1.47 -2.59 -15.25
CA VAL A 225 -1.50 -1.63 -14.14
C VAL A 225 -0.79 -0.33 -14.50
N TRP A 226 0.12 -0.35 -15.48
CA TRP A 226 0.84 0.85 -15.92
C TRP A 226 0.08 1.61 -17.01
N GLY A 227 -0.89 2.40 -16.58
CA GLY A 227 -1.44 3.51 -17.37
C GLY A 227 -0.38 4.58 -17.64
N MET A 228 -0.33 5.10 -18.86
CA MET A 228 0.59 6.16 -19.26
C MET A 228 -0.16 7.48 -19.25
N VAL A 229 0.13 8.38 -18.31
CA VAL A 229 -0.48 9.72 -18.33
C VAL A 229 0.26 10.59 -19.37
N PRO A 230 -0.41 11.07 -20.44
CA PRO A 230 0.21 11.99 -21.38
C PRO A 230 0.43 13.34 -20.69
N GLY A 231 1.69 13.72 -20.48
CA GLY A 231 2.02 15.09 -20.07
C GLY A 231 1.61 16.08 -21.16
N ARG A 232 0.84 17.11 -20.81
CA ARG A 232 0.52 18.23 -21.72
C ARG A 232 1.81 18.87 -22.23
N ARG A 233 1.89 19.14 -23.54
CA ARG A 233 2.99 19.91 -24.15
C ARG A 233 3.14 21.23 -23.41
N GLY A 234 4.31 21.44 -22.80
CA GLY A 234 4.64 22.66 -22.05
C GLY A 234 5.49 22.44 -20.79
N GLY A 235 5.68 21.20 -20.33
CA GLY A 235 6.61 20.87 -19.24
C GLY A 235 7.02 19.40 -19.30
N LEU A 236 8.31 19.14 -19.17
CA LEU A 236 8.90 17.79 -19.09
C LEU A 236 8.21 16.96 -17.99
N GLY A 237 7.71 15.78 -18.34
CA GLY A 237 7.26 14.77 -17.39
C GLY A 237 6.10 13.93 -17.91
N ARG A 238 6.41 12.93 -18.75
CA ARG A 238 5.51 11.76 -18.90
C ARG A 238 5.67 10.94 -17.62
N ARG A 239 4.57 10.56 -17.00
CA ARG A 239 4.55 9.96 -15.66
C ARG A 239 3.89 8.59 -15.74
N ILE A 240 4.43 7.65 -14.98
CA ILE A 240 4.08 6.26 -15.06
C ILE A 240 3.39 5.84 -13.74
N LEU A 241 2.13 5.40 -13.79
CA LEU A 241 1.35 5.11 -12.57
C LEU A 241 1.67 3.72 -12.01
N ILE A 242 2.33 3.65 -10.85
CA ILE A 242 2.31 2.45 -10.00
C ILE A 242 1.20 2.64 -8.98
N THR A 243 0.03 2.04 -9.20
CA THR A 243 -0.99 1.94 -8.15
C THR A 243 -0.47 1.01 -7.06
N ALA A 244 -0.21 1.57 -5.87
CA ALA A 244 0.00 0.78 -4.67
C ALA A 244 -1.37 0.24 -4.22
N PHE A 245 -1.48 -1.09 -4.16
CA PHE A 245 -2.64 -1.79 -3.58
C PHE A 245 -2.77 -1.52 -2.08
#